data_AF-A0A7S2WQL0-F1
#
_entry.id   AF-A0A7S2WQL0-F1
#
_cell.length_a   1.000
_cell.length_b   1.000
_cell.length_c   1.000
_cell.angle_alpha   90.00
_cell.angle_beta   90.00
_cell.angle_gamma   90.00
#
_symmetry.space_group_name_H-M   'P 1'
#
loop_
_entity.id
_entity.type
_entity.pdbx_description
1 polymer ?
#
loop_
_entity_poly.entity_id
_entity_poly.type
_entity_poly.pdbx_seq_one_letter_code
_entity_poly.pdbx_strand_id
1 'polypeptide(L)'
;MSSSGSQVLDRHADVLAHEVPKIGTAVKNFLTVRIANKYVLGTDDAVGEDGQPERLEVDANGLHKIAGAILRVVNKKELLSPAQWNEKYPQKEDQSGLERMEEIAEYRVTYTVCEKVRSNNLKVSDALGKTALKTLWPQLEQSIIEDATRFCPDNVVKAVLATFLPDLPDTNDNQNDTSQETLDDESSLIWSVDFLATLQRRSHKRKDNAKERT
;
A
#
# COMPACT_ATOMS: atom_id res chain seq x y z
N MET A 1 -3.32 -36.62 12.29
CA MET A 1 -2.21 -35.64 12.20
C MET A 1 -2.62 -34.30 11.53
N SER A 2 -3.91 -33.98 11.40
CA SER A 2 -4.39 -32.76 10.71
C SER A 2 -4.40 -31.46 11.53
N SER A 3 -3.76 -31.43 12.72
CA SER A 3 -3.88 -30.30 13.66
C SER A 3 -2.94 -29.13 13.36
N SER A 4 -1.80 -29.36 12.70
CA SER A 4 -0.76 -28.32 12.54
C SER A 4 -1.11 -27.31 11.44
N GLY A 5 -1.76 -27.75 10.35
CA GLY A 5 -2.11 -26.87 9.23
C GLY A 5 -3.22 -25.87 9.57
N SER A 6 -4.23 -26.31 10.35
CA SER A 6 -5.32 -25.42 10.79
C SER A 6 -4.79 -24.27 11.66
N GLN A 7 -3.88 -24.57 12.60
CA GLN A 7 -3.34 -23.57 13.52
C GLN A 7 -2.58 -22.44 12.82
N VAL A 8 -1.88 -22.72 11.72
CA VAL A 8 -1.16 -21.69 10.95
C VAL A 8 -2.14 -20.75 10.24
N LEU A 9 -3.19 -21.30 9.63
CA LEU A 9 -4.21 -20.51 8.94
C LEU A 9 -5.01 -19.65 9.93
N ASP A 10 -5.36 -20.21 11.08
CA ASP A 10 -6.07 -19.50 12.15
C ASP A 10 -5.22 -18.33 12.68
N ARG A 11 -3.92 -18.56 12.90
CA ARG A 11 -2.98 -17.49 13.30
C ARG A 11 -2.88 -16.39 12.24
N HIS A 12 -2.81 -16.72 10.96
CA HIS A 12 -2.80 -15.71 9.90
C HIS A 12 -4.11 -14.91 9.86
N ALA A 13 -5.25 -15.57 9.99
CA ALA A 13 -6.54 -14.88 10.07
C ALA A 13 -6.61 -13.93 11.28
N ASP A 14 -6.09 -14.35 12.44
CA ASP A 14 -6.01 -13.53 13.64
C ASP A 14 -5.10 -12.31 13.44
N VAL A 15 -3.95 -12.48 12.79
CA VAL A 15 -3.05 -11.36 12.44
C VAL A 15 -3.79 -10.34 11.57
N LEU A 16 -4.45 -10.78 10.50
CA LEU A 16 -5.20 -9.89 9.60
C LEU A 16 -6.34 -9.16 10.33
N ALA A 17 -7.06 -9.85 11.22
CA ALA A 17 -8.18 -9.27 11.97
C ALA A 17 -7.74 -8.19 12.97
N HIS A 18 -6.57 -8.36 13.60
CA HIS A 18 -6.05 -7.45 14.63
C HIS A 18 -5.04 -6.43 14.09
N GLU A 19 -4.67 -6.52 12.82
CA GLU A 19 -3.72 -5.60 12.20
C GLU A 19 -4.21 -4.15 12.28
N VAL A 20 -3.30 -3.25 12.65
CA VAL A 20 -3.54 -1.81 12.73
C VAL A 20 -2.34 -1.05 12.14
N PRO A 21 -2.56 0.11 11.49
CA PRO A 21 -3.85 0.72 11.21
C PRO A 21 -4.63 -0.02 10.13
N LYS A 22 -5.95 0.13 10.15
CA LYS A 22 -6.84 -0.37 9.08
C LYS A 22 -6.64 0.46 7.81
N ILE A 23 -6.89 -0.11 6.63
CA ILE A 23 -6.69 0.55 5.33
C ILE A 23 -7.39 1.92 5.30
N GLY A 24 -8.62 2.02 5.80
CA GLY A 24 -9.37 3.28 5.87
C GLY A 24 -8.69 4.36 6.72
N THR A 25 -7.96 3.98 7.76
CA THR A 25 -7.15 4.88 8.59
C THR A 25 -5.85 5.24 7.88
N ALA A 26 -5.17 4.26 7.28
CA ALA A 26 -3.95 4.49 6.50
C ALA A 26 -4.19 5.46 5.34
N VAL A 27 -5.32 5.37 4.63
CA VAL A 27 -5.68 6.32 3.56
C VAL A 27 -5.88 7.75 4.09
N LYS A 28 -6.40 7.93 5.32
CA LYS A 28 -6.52 9.26 5.94
C LYS A 28 -5.17 9.82 6.37
N ASN A 29 -4.32 8.97 6.97
CA ASN A 29 -2.95 9.32 7.31
C ASN A 29 -2.19 9.74 6.04
N PHE A 30 -2.34 8.98 4.96
CA PHE A 30 -1.76 9.28 3.66
C PHE A 30 -2.14 10.66 3.13
N LEU A 31 -3.44 10.98 3.10
CA LEU A 31 -3.91 12.30 2.70
C LEU A 31 -3.30 13.39 3.59
N THR A 32 -3.25 13.17 4.91
CA THR A 32 -2.68 14.14 5.86
C THR A 32 -1.21 14.39 5.58
N VAL A 33 -0.41 13.34 5.35
CA VAL A 33 1.01 13.45 5.02
C VAL A 33 1.21 14.18 3.70
N ARG A 34 0.47 13.80 2.66
CA ARG A 34 0.61 14.40 1.32
C ARG A 34 0.19 15.87 1.28
N ILE A 35 -0.89 16.23 1.97
CA ILE A 35 -1.33 17.62 2.11
C ILE A 35 -0.27 18.45 2.86
N ALA A 36 0.30 17.91 3.94
CA ALA A 36 1.35 18.58 4.70
C ALA A 36 2.63 18.79 3.88
N ASN A 37 2.95 17.86 2.99
CA ASN A 37 4.09 17.94 2.07
C ASN A 37 3.80 18.77 0.80
N LYS A 38 2.70 19.54 0.79
CA LYS A 38 2.30 20.46 -0.29
C LYS A 38 2.23 19.79 -1.67
N TYR A 39 1.83 18.52 -1.72
CA TYR A 39 1.54 17.81 -2.97
C TYR A 39 2.73 17.58 -3.92
N VAL A 40 3.97 17.75 -3.44
CA VAL A 40 5.14 17.50 -4.28
C VAL A 40 5.41 16.01 -4.32
N LEU A 41 5.19 15.39 -5.49
CA LEU A 41 5.74 14.08 -5.83
C LEU A 41 7.00 14.36 -6.64
N GLY A 42 8.16 14.00 -6.11
CA GLY A 42 9.38 14.02 -6.93
C GLY A 42 9.34 12.83 -7.88
N THR A 43 9.45 13.09 -9.18
CA THR A 43 9.83 12.05 -10.15
C THR A 43 11.18 12.43 -10.72
N ASP A 44 12.23 11.72 -10.29
CA ASP A 44 13.61 12.01 -10.71
C ASP A 44 13.88 11.59 -12.17
N ASP A 45 12.98 10.82 -12.80
CA ASP A 45 13.14 10.30 -14.17
C ASP A 45 12.90 11.32 -15.27
N ALA A 46 12.21 12.43 -14.97
CA ALA A 46 12.02 13.51 -15.91
C ALA A 46 12.83 14.70 -15.43
N VAL A 47 13.96 14.93 -16.07
CA VAL A 47 14.68 16.18 -15.91
C VAL A 47 13.94 17.19 -16.78
N GLY A 48 13.36 18.22 -16.17
CA GLY A 48 12.76 19.34 -16.90
C GLY A 48 13.80 20.00 -17.82
N GLU A 49 13.36 20.83 -18.77
CA GLU A 49 14.27 21.57 -19.66
C GLU A 49 15.34 22.39 -18.91
N ASP A 50 15.13 22.64 -17.63
CA ASP A 50 15.99 23.38 -16.70
C ASP A 50 16.96 22.53 -15.87
N GLY A 51 16.97 21.20 -16.03
CA GLY A 51 17.86 20.34 -15.26
C GLY A 51 17.32 19.94 -13.88
N GLN A 52 16.08 20.30 -13.52
CA GLN A 52 15.48 19.95 -12.23
C GLN A 52 14.58 18.71 -12.33
N PRO A 53 14.48 17.90 -11.25
CA PRO A 53 13.55 16.78 -11.22
C PRO A 53 12.11 17.28 -11.40
N GLU A 54 11.40 16.70 -12.36
CA GLU A 54 10.01 17.00 -12.68
C GLU A 54 9.19 16.72 -11.43
N ARG A 55 8.53 17.77 -10.95
CA ARG A 55 7.62 17.66 -9.82
C ARG A 55 6.25 17.37 -10.40
N LEU A 56 5.76 16.15 -10.17
CA LEU A 56 4.37 15.83 -10.45
C LEU A 56 3.52 16.52 -9.38
N GLU A 57 2.90 17.63 -9.78
CA GLU A 57 1.95 18.33 -8.94
C GLU A 57 0.59 17.64 -9.01
N VAL A 58 0.04 17.30 -7.85
CA VAL A 58 -1.31 16.77 -7.72
C VAL A 58 -2.11 17.67 -6.79
N ASP A 59 -3.18 18.30 -7.27
CA ASP A 59 -3.96 19.16 -6.39
C ASP A 59 -4.66 18.36 -5.27
N ALA A 60 -5.15 19.07 -4.24
CA ALA A 60 -5.85 18.46 -3.11
C ALA A 60 -7.02 17.59 -3.55
N ASN A 61 -7.76 18.07 -4.55
CA ASN A 61 -8.90 17.36 -5.10
C ASN A 61 -8.47 16.05 -5.76
N GLY A 62 -7.42 16.06 -6.60
CA GLY A 62 -6.84 14.90 -7.24
C GLY A 62 -6.41 13.83 -6.23
N LEU A 63 -5.70 14.23 -5.17
CA LEU A 63 -5.35 13.30 -4.08
C LEU A 63 -6.59 12.71 -3.40
N HIS A 64 -7.61 13.51 -3.11
CA HIS A 64 -8.86 13.01 -2.55
C HIS A 64 -9.57 12.03 -3.50
N LYS A 65 -9.50 12.24 -4.82
CA LYS A 65 -10.05 11.32 -5.82
C LYS A 65 -9.29 10.00 -5.86
N ILE A 66 -7.96 10.04 -5.81
CA ILE A 66 -7.10 8.84 -5.76
C ILE A 66 -7.36 8.04 -4.47
N ALA A 67 -7.34 8.71 -3.31
CA ALA A 67 -7.67 8.08 -2.03
C ALA A 67 -9.08 7.46 -2.03
N GLY A 68 -10.04 8.16 -2.64
CA GLY A 68 -11.38 7.63 -2.85
C GLY A 68 -11.42 6.40 -3.76
N ALA A 69 -10.59 6.37 -4.81
CA ALA A 69 -10.49 5.22 -5.72
C ALA A 69 -9.96 3.98 -5.00
N ILE A 70 -8.92 4.13 -4.18
CA ILE A 70 -8.40 3.04 -3.32
C ILE A 70 -9.53 2.45 -2.48
N LEU A 71 -10.25 3.29 -1.72
CA LEU A 71 -11.32 2.81 -0.83
C LEU A 71 -12.51 2.21 -1.59
N ARG A 72 -12.89 2.78 -2.74
CA ARG A 72 -13.98 2.25 -3.57
C ARG A 72 -13.62 0.87 -4.11
N VAL A 73 -12.44 0.73 -4.70
CA VAL A 73 -11.99 -0.51 -5.33
C VAL A 73 -11.78 -1.59 -4.29
N VAL A 74 -11.05 -1.32 -3.19
CA VAL A 74 -10.84 -2.29 -2.09
C VAL A 74 -12.16 -2.87 -1.57
N ASN A 75 -13.17 -2.02 -1.39
CA ASN A 75 -14.45 -2.45 -0.82
C ASN A 75 -15.38 -3.15 -1.82
N LYS A 76 -15.29 -2.83 -3.12
CA LYS A 76 -16.25 -3.31 -4.14
C LYS A 76 -15.70 -4.36 -5.10
N LYS A 77 -14.37 -4.49 -5.23
CA LYS A 77 -13.76 -5.40 -6.20
C LYS A 77 -14.10 -6.85 -5.84
N GLU A 78 -14.72 -7.55 -6.77
CA GLU A 78 -14.84 -9.00 -6.70
C GLU A 78 -13.45 -9.63 -6.83
N LEU A 79 -13.07 -10.43 -5.82
CA LEU A 79 -11.77 -11.08 -5.77
C LEU A 79 -11.85 -12.41 -6.50
N LEU A 80 -10.80 -12.75 -7.23
CA LEU A 80 -10.67 -14.07 -7.85
C LEU A 80 -10.68 -15.15 -6.76
N SER A 81 -11.35 -16.27 -7.00
CA SER A 81 -11.21 -17.42 -6.12
C SER A 81 -9.74 -17.86 -6.07
N PRO A 82 -9.27 -18.54 -4.99
CA PRO A 82 -7.89 -19.00 -4.90
C PRO A 82 -7.39 -19.83 -6.10
N ALA A 83 -8.28 -20.60 -6.73
CA ALA A 83 -7.95 -21.36 -7.94
C ALA A 83 -7.69 -20.44 -9.14
N GLN A 84 -8.61 -19.50 -9.40
CA GLN A 84 -8.49 -18.52 -10.49
C GLN A 84 -7.30 -17.58 -10.28
N TRP A 85 -7.03 -17.20 -9.03
CA TRP A 85 -5.88 -16.37 -8.70
C TRP A 85 -4.57 -17.11 -9.01
N ASN A 86 -4.45 -18.36 -8.60
CA ASN A 86 -3.26 -19.17 -8.88
C ASN A 86 -3.02 -19.38 -10.38
N GLU A 87 -4.09 -19.52 -11.17
CA GLU A 87 -4.02 -19.61 -12.63
C GLU A 87 -3.58 -18.28 -13.26
N LYS A 88 -4.10 -17.14 -12.78
CA LYS A 88 -3.80 -15.83 -13.33
C LYS A 88 -2.40 -15.31 -12.98
N TYR A 89 -1.91 -15.62 -11.78
CA TYR A 89 -0.62 -15.16 -11.27
C TYR A 89 0.28 -16.37 -11.04
N PRO A 90 0.85 -17.00 -12.07
CA PRO A 90 1.70 -18.19 -11.91
C PRO A 90 3.01 -17.87 -11.17
N GLN A 91 3.72 -18.92 -10.75
CA GLN A 91 5.04 -18.80 -10.14
C GLN A 91 6.00 -18.04 -11.07
N LYS A 92 6.72 -17.05 -10.53
CA LYS A 92 7.73 -16.28 -11.29
C LYS A 92 9.01 -17.10 -11.49
N GLU A 93 9.84 -16.71 -12.45
CA GLU A 93 11.10 -17.41 -12.76
C GLU A 93 12.11 -17.37 -11.60
N ASP A 94 12.11 -16.29 -10.82
CA ASP A 94 12.97 -16.04 -9.67
C ASP A 94 12.37 -16.52 -8.33
N GLN A 95 11.09 -16.88 -8.31
CA GLN A 95 10.38 -17.28 -7.11
C GLN A 95 10.60 -18.76 -6.80
N SER A 96 11.01 -19.08 -5.58
CA SER A 96 11.12 -20.47 -5.12
C SER A 96 9.75 -21.13 -4.94
N GLY A 97 9.72 -22.47 -4.98
CA GLY A 97 8.49 -23.22 -4.74
C GLY A 97 7.91 -22.99 -3.33
N LEU A 98 8.75 -22.73 -2.33
CA LEU A 98 8.32 -22.46 -0.96
C LEU A 98 7.65 -21.08 -0.85
N GLU A 99 8.30 -20.04 -1.38
CA GLU A 99 7.72 -18.68 -1.43
C GLU A 99 6.38 -18.69 -2.16
N ARG A 100 6.29 -19.47 -3.25
CA ARG A 100 5.04 -19.60 -3.98
C ARG A 100 3.94 -20.27 -3.16
N MET A 101 4.26 -21.33 -2.41
CA MET A 101 3.31 -22.00 -1.53
C MET A 101 2.82 -21.08 -0.41
N GLU A 102 3.71 -20.27 0.17
CA GLU A 102 3.39 -19.27 1.18
C GLU A 102 2.46 -18.19 0.61
N GLU A 103 2.78 -17.64 -0.57
CA GLU A 103 1.96 -16.64 -1.26
C GLU A 103 0.53 -17.16 -1.55
N ILE A 104 0.40 -18.39 -2.04
CA ILE A 104 -0.91 -19.03 -2.26
C ILE A 104 -1.68 -19.20 -0.94
N ALA A 105 -1.00 -19.59 0.13
CA ALA A 105 -1.62 -19.77 1.45
C ALA A 105 -2.10 -18.43 2.02
N GLU A 106 -1.27 -17.39 1.95
CA GLU A 106 -1.61 -16.03 2.36
C GLU A 106 -2.80 -15.48 1.57
N TYR A 107 -2.79 -15.66 0.24
CA TYR A 107 -3.90 -15.25 -0.60
C TYR A 107 -5.20 -15.95 -0.21
N ARG A 108 -5.15 -17.27 0.01
CA ARG A 108 -6.33 -18.05 0.42
C ARG A 108 -6.91 -17.56 1.73
N VAL A 109 -6.07 -17.34 2.75
CA VAL A 109 -6.52 -16.82 4.05
C VAL A 109 -7.12 -15.42 3.88
N THR A 110 -6.42 -14.53 3.17
CA THR A 110 -6.88 -13.15 2.94
C THR A 110 -8.22 -13.12 2.20
N TYR A 111 -8.38 -13.95 1.17
CA TYR A 111 -9.64 -14.12 0.43
C TYR A 111 -10.77 -14.57 1.35
N THR A 112 -10.57 -15.63 2.14
CA THR A 112 -11.59 -16.15 3.06
C THR A 112 -11.98 -15.11 4.12
N VAL A 113 -11.01 -14.37 4.67
CA VAL A 113 -11.29 -13.29 5.62
C VAL A 113 -12.06 -12.16 4.95
N CYS A 114 -11.70 -11.75 3.73
CA CYS A 114 -12.44 -10.73 2.97
C CYS A 114 -13.89 -11.13 2.72
N GLU A 115 -14.13 -12.36 2.29
CA GLU A 115 -15.49 -12.88 2.07
C GLU A 115 -16.29 -12.94 3.37
N LYS A 116 -15.65 -13.31 4.48
CA LYS A 116 -16.28 -13.26 5.81
C LYS A 116 -16.62 -11.83 6.24
N VAL A 117 -15.73 -10.86 5.99
CA VAL A 117 -16.01 -9.44 6.29
C VAL A 117 -17.20 -8.96 5.47
N ARG A 118 -17.25 -9.27 4.17
CA ARG A 118 -18.34 -8.90 3.26
C ARG A 118 -19.67 -9.56 3.61
N SER A 119 -19.67 -10.84 3.97
CA SER A 119 -20.90 -11.55 4.37
C SER A 119 -21.50 -11.00 5.66
N ASN A 120 -20.68 -10.37 6.51
CA ASN A 120 -21.14 -9.62 7.68
C ASN A 120 -21.52 -8.16 7.36
N ASN A 121 -21.62 -7.78 6.09
CA ASN A 121 -21.91 -6.42 5.61
C ASN A 121 -20.91 -5.35 6.11
N LEU A 122 -19.69 -5.76 6.42
CA LEU A 122 -18.61 -4.87 6.81
C LEU A 122 -17.75 -4.47 5.61
N LYS A 123 -17.13 -3.30 5.68
CA LYS A 123 -16.18 -2.83 4.66
C LYS A 123 -14.81 -3.46 4.89
N VAL A 124 -14.22 -4.01 3.83
CA VAL A 124 -12.85 -4.56 3.83
C VAL A 124 -11.85 -3.52 4.35
N SER A 125 -12.00 -2.25 3.93
CA SER A 125 -11.10 -1.18 4.35
C SER A 125 -11.15 -0.85 5.85
N ASP A 126 -12.25 -1.17 6.51
CA ASP A 126 -12.44 -0.90 7.94
C ASP A 126 -12.02 -2.10 8.79
N ALA A 127 -11.96 -3.31 8.20
CA ALA A 127 -11.64 -4.55 8.89
C ALA A 127 -10.18 -4.97 8.76
N LEU A 128 -9.52 -4.66 7.63
CA LEU A 128 -8.18 -5.18 7.32
C LEU A 128 -7.11 -4.07 7.21
N GLY A 129 -5.84 -4.46 7.36
CA GLY A 129 -4.68 -3.58 7.36
C GLY A 129 -3.75 -3.74 6.15
N LYS A 130 -2.46 -3.46 6.35
CA LYS A 130 -1.43 -3.39 5.31
C LYS A 130 -1.22 -4.75 4.65
N THR A 131 -1.07 -5.82 5.44
CA THR A 131 -0.79 -7.17 4.93
C THR A 131 -1.86 -7.62 3.95
N ALA A 132 -3.13 -7.52 4.33
CA ALA A 132 -4.23 -7.85 3.42
C ALA A 132 -4.19 -7.02 2.13
N LEU A 133 -3.92 -5.72 2.23
CA LEU A 133 -3.85 -4.85 1.07
C LEU A 133 -2.70 -5.24 0.13
N LYS A 134 -1.51 -5.56 0.66
CA LYS A 134 -0.36 -6.03 -0.13
C LYS A 134 -0.69 -7.33 -0.86
N THR A 135 -1.29 -8.31 -0.17
CA THR A 135 -1.69 -9.60 -0.77
C THR A 135 -2.74 -9.42 -1.88
N LEU A 136 -3.65 -8.46 -1.74
CA LEU A 136 -4.69 -8.19 -2.74
C LEU A 136 -4.22 -7.26 -3.87
N TRP A 137 -3.12 -6.53 -3.68
CA TRP A 137 -2.67 -5.46 -4.58
C TRP A 137 -2.63 -5.85 -6.06
N PRO A 138 -2.10 -7.03 -6.46
CA PRO A 138 -2.03 -7.42 -7.88
C PRO A 138 -3.38 -7.47 -8.61
N GLN A 139 -4.50 -7.57 -7.89
CA GLN A 139 -5.86 -7.52 -8.46
C GLN A 139 -6.51 -6.15 -8.39
N LEU A 140 -6.06 -5.31 -7.46
CA LEU A 140 -6.66 -4.02 -7.16
C LEU A 140 -6.03 -2.89 -7.96
N GLU A 141 -4.70 -2.92 -8.11
CA GLU A 141 -3.88 -1.82 -8.65
C GLU A 141 -4.44 -1.26 -9.96
N GLN A 142 -4.57 -2.11 -10.98
CA GLN A 142 -5.05 -1.67 -12.28
C GLN A 142 -6.46 -1.05 -12.20
N SER A 143 -7.35 -1.59 -11.38
CA SER A 143 -8.69 -1.01 -11.19
C SER A 143 -8.68 0.30 -10.40
N ILE A 144 -7.72 0.47 -9.47
CA ILE A 144 -7.51 1.74 -8.78
C ILE A 144 -7.00 2.78 -9.77
N ILE A 145 -6.02 2.43 -10.60
CA ILE A 145 -5.48 3.29 -11.65
C ILE A 145 -6.58 3.71 -12.62
N GLU A 146 -7.36 2.76 -13.14
CA GLU A 146 -8.49 3.03 -14.07
C GLU A 146 -9.57 3.93 -13.46
N ASP A 147 -9.89 3.78 -12.17
CA ASP A 147 -10.89 4.63 -11.52
C ASP A 147 -10.34 6.04 -11.21
N ALA A 148 -9.06 6.13 -10.83
CA ALA A 148 -8.40 7.38 -10.50
C ALA A 148 -8.00 8.21 -11.74
N THR A 149 -7.65 7.56 -12.85
CA THR A 149 -7.23 8.22 -14.10
C THR A 149 -8.33 9.03 -14.79
N ARG A 150 -9.58 8.85 -14.34
CA ARG A 150 -10.72 9.72 -14.69
C ARG A 150 -10.57 11.15 -14.17
N PHE A 151 -9.69 11.35 -13.18
CA PHE A 151 -9.53 12.62 -12.47
C PHE A 151 -8.08 13.13 -12.47
N CYS A 152 -7.10 12.25 -12.65
CA CYS A 152 -5.68 12.58 -12.60
C CYS A 152 -4.92 11.87 -13.73
N PRO A 153 -3.81 12.43 -14.24
CA PRO A 153 -2.94 11.73 -15.19
C PRO A 153 -2.41 10.39 -14.63
N ASP A 154 -2.23 9.39 -15.50
CA ASP A 154 -1.79 8.03 -15.13
C ASP A 154 -0.45 8.01 -14.39
N ASN A 155 0.54 8.76 -14.87
CA ASN A 155 1.84 8.91 -14.23
C ASN A 155 1.73 9.49 -12.80
N VAL A 156 0.85 10.48 -12.60
CA VAL A 156 0.57 11.06 -11.27
C VAL A 156 -0.07 10.02 -10.37
N VAL A 157 -1.07 9.29 -10.85
CA VAL A 157 -1.73 8.24 -10.05
C VAL A 157 -0.71 7.19 -9.62
N LYS A 158 0.10 6.67 -10.55
CA LYS A 158 1.12 5.66 -10.26
C LYS A 158 2.14 6.16 -9.24
N ALA A 159 2.64 7.37 -9.40
CA ALA A 159 3.56 7.98 -8.42
C ALA A 159 2.91 8.10 -7.03
N VAL A 160 1.66 8.57 -6.95
CA VAL A 160 0.91 8.64 -5.68
C VAL A 160 0.77 7.26 -5.04
N LEU A 161 0.39 6.24 -5.81
CA LEU A 161 0.18 4.87 -5.30
C LEU A 161 1.49 4.21 -4.85
N ALA A 162 2.59 4.40 -5.59
CA ALA A 162 3.91 3.89 -5.23
C ALA A 162 4.33 4.37 -3.83
N THR A 163 4.02 5.62 -3.50
CA THR A 163 4.32 6.13 -2.16
C THR A 163 3.37 5.68 -1.04
N PHE A 164 2.17 5.19 -1.39
CA PHE A 164 1.20 4.69 -0.41
C PHE A 164 1.58 3.29 0.10
N LEU A 165 2.22 2.49 -0.76
CA LEU A 165 2.70 1.14 -0.48
C LEU A 165 4.09 0.92 -1.11
N PRO A 166 5.15 1.54 -0.58
CA PRO A 166 6.48 1.46 -1.21
C PRO A 166 7.13 0.07 -1.11
N ASP A 167 6.73 -0.74 -0.13
CA ASP A 167 7.24 -2.11 0.05
C ASP A 167 6.66 -3.13 -0.96
N LEU A 168 5.97 -2.68 -2.01
CA LEU A 168 5.53 -3.56 -3.08
C LEU A 168 6.69 -3.78 -4.04
N PRO A 169 6.94 -5.02 -4.50
CA PRO A 169 7.96 -5.26 -5.50
C PRO A 169 7.64 -4.40 -6.72
N ASP A 170 8.57 -3.52 -7.08
CA ASP A 170 8.42 -2.65 -8.23
C ASP A 170 8.17 -3.54 -9.45
N THR A 171 7.10 -3.27 -10.19
CA THR A 171 6.82 -4.05 -11.42
C THR A 171 7.72 -3.61 -12.57
N ASN A 172 8.48 -2.53 -12.37
CA ASN A 172 9.51 -2.06 -13.28
C ASN A 172 10.89 -2.21 -12.60
N ASP A 173 11.75 -3.03 -13.20
CA ASP A 173 13.11 -3.41 -12.75
C ASP A 173 14.13 -2.26 -12.62
N ASN A 174 13.71 -1.00 -12.54
CA ASN A 174 14.62 0.14 -12.43
C ASN A 174 14.95 0.45 -10.97
N GLN A 175 15.82 -0.39 -10.39
CA GLN A 175 16.46 -0.12 -9.10
C GLN A 175 17.27 1.18 -9.15
N ASN A 176 16.77 2.25 -8.51
CA ASN A 176 17.54 3.45 -8.21
C ASN A 176 17.81 3.55 -6.71
N ASP A 177 19.10 3.68 -6.37
CA ASP A 177 19.70 3.60 -5.03
C ASP A 177 19.63 4.92 -4.25
N THR A 178 18.58 5.72 -4.40
CA THR A 178 18.52 7.03 -3.72
C THR A 178 17.11 7.43 -3.30
N SER A 179 16.98 7.71 -2.00
CA SER A 179 15.76 8.13 -1.25
C SER A 179 14.90 7.01 -0.65
N GLN A 180 15.39 5.78 -0.53
CA GLN A 180 14.68 4.72 0.21
C GLN A 180 14.40 5.13 1.67
N GLU A 181 15.31 5.88 2.30
CA GLU A 181 15.14 6.37 3.68
C GLU A 181 13.97 7.35 3.83
N THR A 182 13.67 8.20 2.83
CA THR A 182 12.55 9.16 2.92
C THR A 182 11.20 8.51 2.63
N LEU A 183 11.15 7.58 1.68
CA LEU A 183 9.95 6.79 1.37
C LEU A 183 9.59 5.85 2.52
N ASP A 184 10.57 5.20 3.13
CA ASP A 184 10.39 4.37 4.32
C ASP A 184 9.86 5.19 5.50
N ASP A 185 10.38 6.41 5.68
CA ASP A 185 9.93 7.33 6.75
C ASP A 185 8.50 7.85 6.52
N GLU A 186 8.07 8.07 5.27
CA GLU A 186 6.68 8.41 4.95
C GLU A 186 5.73 7.22 5.12
N SER A 187 6.09 6.04 4.59
CA SER A 187 5.35 4.79 4.74
C SER A 187 5.09 4.45 6.20
N SER A 188 6.12 4.59 7.04
CA SER A 188 6.00 4.35 8.48
C SER A 188 4.95 5.23 9.15
N LEU A 189 4.79 6.47 8.67
CA LEU A 189 3.82 7.42 9.21
C LEU A 189 2.40 7.11 8.70
N ILE A 190 2.26 6.78 7.41
CA ILE A 190 0.98 6.38 6.80
C ILE A 190 0.39 5.17 7.54
N TRP A 191 1.24 4.16 7.77
CA TRP A 191 0.88 2.91 8.42
C TRP A 191 1.14 2.90 9.93
N SER A 192 1.18 4.06 10.57
CA SER A 192 1.29 4.16 12.03
C SER A 192 -0.06 4.02 12.74
N VAL A 193 -0.05 3.35 13.89
CA VAL A 193 -1.24 3.23 14.77
C VAL A 193 -1.55 4.56 15.46
N ASP A 194 -0.51 5.23 15.97
CA ASP A 194 -0.58 6.56 16.56
C ASP A 194 0.17 7.56 15.67
N PHE A 195 -0.58 8.15 14.76
CA PHE A 195 -0.07 9.11 13.78
C PHE A 195 0.60 10.33 14.44
N LEU A 196 -0.04 10.88 15.47
CA LEU A 196 0.44 12.10 16.13
C LEU A 196 1.72 11.83 16.93
N ALA A 197 1.77 10.73 17.69
CA ALA A 197 2.98 10.34 18.41
C ALA A 197 4.15 10.05 17.46
N THR A 198 3.87 9.38 16.33
CA THR A 198 4.89 9.09 15.30
C THR A 198 5.42 10.37 14.68
N LEU A 199 4.54 11.31 14.33
CA LEU A 199 4.92 12.62 13.80
C LEU A 199 5.77 13.43 14.80
N GLN A 200 5.38 13.42 16.07
CA GLN A 200 6.15 14.08 17.14
C GLN A 200 7.54 13.45 17.32
N ARG A 201 7.63 12.12 17.32
CA ARG A 201 8.92 11.39 17.40
C ARG A 201 9.85 11.78 16.25
N ARG A 202 9.32 11.85 15.02
CA ARG A 202 10.08 12.33 13.84
C ARG A 202 10.52 13.78 13.99
N SER A 203 9.67 14.66 14.53
CA SER A 203 10.04 16.05 14.80
C SER A 203 11.21 16.15 15.80
N HIS A 204 11.18 15.38 16.88
CA HIS A 204 12.26 15.35 17.87
C HIS A 204 13.55 14.79 17.28
N LYS A 205 13.51 13.63 16.59
CA LYS A 205 14.69 13.04 15.91
C LYS A 205 15.37 14.04 14.96
N ARG A 206 14.58 14.80 14.19
CA ARG A 206 15.13 15.84 13.29
C ARG A 206 15.79 16.98 14.05
N LYS A 207 15.23 17.42 15.19
CA LYS A 207 15.83 18.46 16.03
C LYS A 207 17.13 18.00 16.67
N ASP A 208 17.19 16.75 17.12
CA ASP A 208 18.39 16.19 17.76
C ASP A 208 19.52 15.99 16.73
N ASN A 209 19.21 15.41 15.57
CA ASN A 209 20.17 15.29 14.46
C ASN A 209 20.70 16.67 13.98
N ALA A 210 19.87 17.73 14.04
CA ALA A 210 20.30 19.08 13.68
C ALA A 210 21.27 19.66 14.72
N LYS A 211 21.06 19.39 16.01
CA LYS A 211 21.96 19.83 17.09
C LYS A 211 23.32 19.14 17.03
N GLU A 212 23.36 17.85 16.69
CA GLU A 212 24.61 17.09 16.56
C GLU A 212 25.49 17.55 15.38
N ARG A 213 24.92 18.31 14.43
CA ARG A 213 25.64 18.86 13.26
C ARG A 213 26.19 20.28 13.49
N THR A 214 25.92 20.90 14.63
CA THR A 214 26.38 22.23 15.05
C THR A 214 27.38 22.14 16.19
#